data_AF-A0A920G3H3-F1
#
_entry.id   AF-A0A920G3H3-F1
#
_cell.length_a   1.000
_cell.length_b   1.000
_cell.length_c   1.000
_cell.angle_alpha   90.00
_cell.angle_beta   90.00
_cell.angle_gamma   90.00
#
_symmetry.space_group_name_H-M   'P 1'
#
loop_
_entity.id
_entity.type
_entity.pdbx_description
1 polymer ?
#
loop_
_entity_poly.entity_id
_entity_poly.type
_entity_poly.pdbx_seq_one_letter_code
_entity_poly.pdbx_strand_id
1 'polypeptide(L)'
;MNVVISDTAEYGCYLFDQAARPLLKSFVAGLDSDVIGEGMGSNNAVDNRRLIDANAQIRHHSVEVVGAKLRGFMTGMKAISSAD
;
A
#
# COMPACT_ATOMS: atom_id res chain seq x y z
N MET A 1 -10.36 -8.03 -11.32
CA MET A 1 -9.65 -6.78 -11.63
C MET A 1 -9.48 -6.60 -13.13
N ASN A 2 -8.82 -7.53 -13.83
CA ASN A 2 -8.48 -7.36 -15.26
C ASN A 2 -9.71 -7.18 -16.18
N VAL A 3 -10.83 -7.87 -15.90
CA VAL A 3 -12.11 -7.68 -16.64
C VAL A 3 -12.75 -6.28 -16.48
N VAL A 4 -12.38 -5.52 -15.43
CA VAL A 4 -13.01 -4.22 -15.12
C VAL A 4 -12.19 -3.05 -15.66
N ILE A 5 -10.88 -3.23 -15.83
CA ILE A 5 -9.96 -2.18 -16.30
C ILE A 5 -9.82 -2.23 -17.83
N SER A 6 -9.38 -1.14 -18.44
CA SER A 6 -9.14 -1.10 -19.89
C SER A 6 -8.04 -2.08 -20.33
N ASP A 7 -8.11 -2.57 -21.56
CA ASP A 7 -7.09 -3.42 -22.19
C ASP A 7 -5.67 -2.85 -22.08
N THR A 8 -5.51 -1.52 -22.17
CA THR A 8 -4.20 -0.85 -21.98
C THR A 8 -3.65 -1.05 -20.57
N ALA A 9 -4.50 -0.95 -19.55
CA ALA A 9 -4.13 -1.16 -18.15
C ALA A 9 -3.89 -2.65 -17.85
N GLU A 10 -4.69 -3.55 -18.44
CA GLU A 10 -4.47 -4.99 -18.33
C GLU A 10 -3.11 -5.38 -18.95
N TYR A 11 -2.82 -4.91 -20.16
CA TYR A 11 -1.54 -5.17 -20.82
C TYR A 11 -0.35 -4.65 -19.99
N GLY A 12 -0.45 -3.42 -19.46
CA GLY A 12 0.55 -2.85 -18.57
C GLY A 12 0.74 -3.68 -17.29
N CYS A 13 -0.34 -4.20 -16.71
CA CYS A 13 -0.31 -5.07 -15.54
C CYS A 13 0.48 -6.35 -15.83
N TYR A 14 0.25 -7.01 -16.97
CA TYR A 14 1.00 -8.22 -17.32
C TYR A 14 2.48 -7.94 -17.57
N LEU A 15 2.81 -6.83 -18.21
CA LEU A 15 4.20 -6.45 -18.48
C LEU A 15 4.99 -6.23 -17.18
N PHE A 16 4.38 -5.54 -16.22
CA PHE A 16 4.98 -5.37 -14.89
C PHE A 16 5.09 -6.70 -14.13
N ASP A 17 4.01 -7.50 -14.11
CA ASP A 17 3.94 -8.74 -13.34
C ASP A 17 4.99 -9.77 -13.79
N GLN A 18 5.18 -9.91 -15.10
CA GLN A 18 6.21 -10.80 -15.67
C GLN A 18 7.63 -10.42 -15.24
N ALA A 19 7.91 -9.14 -15.00
CA ALA A 19 9.20 -8.67 -14.51
C ALA A 19 9.29 -8.72 -12.97
N ALA A 20 8.21 -8.37 -12.26
CA ALA A 20 8.19 -8.27 -10.80
C ALA A 20 8.22 -9.64 -10.12
N ARG A 21 7.54 -10.66 -10.67
CA ARG A 21 7.51 -12.00 -10.06
C ARG A 21 8.90 -12.64 -9.94
N PRO A 22 9.74 -12.72 -11.00
CA PRO A 22 11.09 -13.25 -10.85
C PRO A 22 11.96 -12.41 -9.93
N LEU A 23 11.83 -11.08 -9.99
CA LEU A 23 12.59 -10.14 -9.16
C LEU A 23 12.38 -10.38 -7.67
N LEU A 24 11.14 -10.62 -7.25
CA LEU A 24 10.77 -10.80 -5.84
C LEU A 24 10.81 -12.25 -5.37
N LYS A 25 10.98 -13.23 -6.28
CA LYS A 25 10.85 -14.65 -5.97
C LYS A 25 11.76 -15.12 -4.84
N SER A 26 13.06 -14.81 -4.92
CA SER A 26 14.03 -15.22 -3.90
C SER A 26 13.82 -14.51 -2.57
N PHE A 27 13.46 -13.21 -2.62
CA PHE A 27 13.15 -12.42 -1.44
C PHE A 27 11.96 -13.01 -0.68
N VAL A 28 10.84 -13.25 -1.37
CA VAL A 28 9.62 -13.81 -0.74
C VAL A 28 9.85 -15.22 -0.24
N ALA A 29 10.63 -16.05 -0.95
CA ALA A 29 10.95 -17.40 -0.50
C ALA A 29 11.80 -17.46 0.78
N GLY A 30 12.46 -16.36 1.14
CA GLY A 30 13.24 -16.24 2.37
C GLY A 30 12.50 -15.60 3.54
N LEU A 31 11.21 -15.26 3.38
CA LEU A 31 10.41 -14.70 4.47
C LEU A 31 9.86 -15.82 5.37
N ASP A 32 9.89 -15.57 6.68
CA ASP A 32 9.30 -16.44 7.69
C ASP A 32 7.76 -16.31 7.72
N SER A 33 7.08 -17.32 8.28
CA SER A 33 5.61 -17.39 8.36
C SER A 33 4.99 -16.34 9.29
N ASP A 34 5.77 -15.79 10.22
CA ASP A 34 5.36 -14.69 11.10
C ASP A 34 5.22 -13.37 10.32
N VAL A 35 5.95 -13.21 9.21
CA VAL A 35 5.81 -12.07 8.29
C VAL A 35 4.52 -12.21 7.46
N ILE A 36 4.14 -13.43 7.08
CA ILE A 36 2.92 -13.69 6.29
C ILE A 36 2.25 -15.02 6.66
N GLY A 37 1.01 -14.94 7.13
CA GLY A 37 0.12 -16.08 7.35
C GLY A 37 -0.12 -16.44 8.83
N GLU A 38 0.93 -16.49 9.65
CA GLU A 38 0.83 -16.93 11.06
C GLU A 38 0.35 -15.80 12.00
N GLY A 39 0.67 -14.54 11.67
CA GLY A 39 0.32 -13.37 12.45
C GLY A 39 1.34 -13.05 13.56
N MET A 40 1.12 -11.94 14.26
CA MET A 40 2.03 -11.49 15.34
C MET A 40 1.74 -12.23 16.64
N GLY A 41 2.81 -12.58 17.39
CA GLY A 41 2.69 -13.17 18.72
C GLY A 41 2.07 -12.24 19.77
N SER A 42 1.89 -12.74 21.00
CA SER A 42 1.20 -12.02 22.08
C SER A 42 2.00 -10.87 22.72
N ASN A 43 3.31 -10.78 22.46
CA ASN A 43 4.17 -9.74 23.01
C ASN A 43 4.36 -8.58 22.01
N ASN A 44 3.84 -7.40 22.36
CA ASN A 44 3.94 -6.19 21.55
C ASN A 44 4.98 -5.18 22.07
N ALA A 45 5.85 -5.60 23.00
CA ALA A 45 6.92 -4.75 23.49
C ALA A 45 7.90 -4.42 22.36
N VAL A 46 8.09 -3.13 22.11
CA VAL A 46 9.01 -2.62 21.08
C VAL A 46 9.86 -1.48 21.65
N ASP A 47 11.01 -1.23 21.02
CA ASP A 47 11.81 -0.05 21.35
C ASP A 47 11.06 1.24 20.96
N ASN A 48 10.80 2.09 21.95
CA ASN A 48 10.03 3.32 21.76
C ASN A 48 10.71 4.27 20.78
N ARG A 49 12.04 4.34 20.77
CA ARG A 49 12.76 5.23 19.86
C ARG A 49 12.60 4.79 18.41
N ARG A 50 12.83 3.50 18.13
CA ARG A 50 12.60 2.91 16.80
C ARG A 50 11.15 3.07 16.35
N LEU A 51 10.18 2.92 17.25
CA LEU A 51 8.77 3.12 16.94
C LEU A 51 8.47 4.57 16.54
N ILE A 52 9.01 5.55 17.28
CA ILE A 52 8.87 6.98 16.95
C ILE A 52 9.51 7.28 15.59
N ASP A 53 10.72 6.78 15.35
CA ASP A 53 11.45 7.02 14.11
C ASP A 53 10.72 6.44 12.89
N ALA A 54 10.24 5.19 12.98
CA ALA A 54 9.46 4.56 11.92
C ALA A 54 8.15 5.32 11.65
N ASN A 55 7.42 5.72 12.70
CA ASN A 55 6.20 6.51 12.56
C ASN A 55 6.45 7.87 11.92
N ALA A 56 7.55 8.53 12.26
CA ALA A 56 7.95 9.80 11.64
C ALA A 56 8.23 9.61 10.14
N GLN A 57 8.99 8.57 9.77
CA GLN A 57 9.29 8.28 8.36
C GLN A 57 8.02 8.01 7.55
N ILE A 58 7.08 7.23 8.09
CA ILE A 58 5.80 6.94 7.42
C ILE A 58 5.00 8.22 7.21
N ARG A 59 4.81 9.02 8.27
CA ARG A 59 3.96 10.24 8.23
C ARG A 59 4.56 11.34 7.36
N HIS A 60 5.88 11.42 7.27
CA HIS A 60 6.58 12.44 6.50
C HIS A 60 6.91 11.99 5.07
N HIS A 61 6.54 10.77 4.67
CA HIS A 61 6.67 10.35 3.28
C HIS A 61 5.83 11.27 2.37
N SER A 62 6.39 11.66 1.22
CA SER A 62 5.79 12.67 0.33
C SER A 62 4.36 12.33 -0.08
N VAL A 63 4.09 11.04 -0.33
CA VAL A 63 2.75 10.53 -0.66
C VAL A 63 1.74 10.77 0.46
N GLU A 64 2.16 10.67 1.73
CA GLU A 64 1.28 10.87 2.89
C GLU A 64 0.99 12.35 3.12
N VAL A 65 1.98 13.22 2.92
CA VAL A 65 1.81 14.68 3.03
C VAL A 65 0.78 15.17 1.99
N VAL A 66 0.95 14.77 0.73
CA VAL A 66 0.01 15.13 -0.35
C VAL A 66 -1.34 14.46 -0.13
N GLY A 67 -1.36 13.18 0.23
CA GLY A 67 -2.58 12.41 0.48
C GLY A 67 -3.42 12.98 1.61
N ALA A 68 -2.81 13.40 2.73
CA ALA A 68 -3.51 14.03 3.85
C ALA A 68 -4.18 15.34 3.42
N LYS A 69 -3.48 16.16 2.63
CA LYS A 69 -4.03 17.42 2.09
C LYS A 69 -5.23 17.17 1.17
N LEU A 70 -5.10 16.25 0.21
CA LEU A 70 -6.18 15.94 -0.75
C LEU A 70 -7.40 15.34 -0.05
N ARG A 71 -7.22 14.37 0.85
CA ARG A 71 -8.32 13.78 1.64
C ARG A 71 -9.01 14.82 2.52
N GLY A 72 -8.25 15.75 3.10
CA GLY A 72 -8.79 16.89 3.86
C GLY A 72 -9.75 17.75 3.02
N PHE A 73 -9.43 18.00 1.75
CA PHE A 73 -10.35 18.71 0.84
C PHE A 73 -11.59 17.88 0.48
N MET A 74 -11.43 16.57 0.32
CA MET A 74 -12.52 15.67 -0.08
C MET A 74 -13.52 15.40 1.03
N THR A 75 -13.16 15.59 2.30
CA THR A 75 -14.06 15.37 3.45
C THR A 75 -15.26 16.35 3.44
N GLY A 76 -15.19 17.44 2.66
CA GLY A 76 -16.31 18.37 2.42
C GLY A 76 -17.01 18.23 1.06
N MET A 77 -16.67 17.23 0.23
CA MET A 77 -17.30 17.07 -1.08
C MET A 77 -18.71 16.51 -0.96
N LYS A 78 -19.72 17.35 -1.23
CA LYS A 78 -21.10 16.92 -1.46
C LYS A 78 -21.16 15.99 -2.68
N ALA A 79 -22.03 14.98 -2.61
CA ALA A 79 -22.41 14.19 -3.77
C ALA A 79 -22.83 15.14 -4.90
N ILE A 80 -22.15 15.05 -6.04
CA ILE A 80 -22.68 15.64 -7.28
C ILE A 80 -23.83 14.70 -7.66
N SER A 81 -25.06 15.04 -7.27
CA SER A 81 -26.24 14.45 -7.88
C SER A 81 -26.30 14.98 -9.32
N SER A 82 -25.72 14.25 -10.26
CA SER A 82 -26.08 14.41 -11.66
C SER A 82 -27.48 13.83 -11.83
N ALA A 83 -28.48 14.71 -11.78
CA ALA A 83 -29.74 14.46 -12.46
C ALA A 83 -29.47 14.66 -13.96
N ASP A 84 -29.51 13.55 -14.70
CA ASP A 84 -30.30 13.35 -15.91
C ASP A 84 -30.18 11.88 -16.36
#